data_AF-A0AAU8GWZ1-F1
#
_entry.id   AF-A0AAU8GWZ1-F1
#
_cell.length_a   1.000
_cell.length_b   1.000
_cell.length_c   1.000
_cell.angle_alpha   90.00
_cell.angle_beta   90.00
_cell.angle_gamma   90.00
#
_symmetry.space_group_name_H-M   'P 1'
#
loop_
_entity.id
_entity.type
_entity.pdbx_description
1 polymer ?
#
loop_
_entity_poly.entity_id
_entity_poly.type
_entity_poly.pdbx_seq_one_letter_code
_entity_poly.pdbx_strand_id
1 'polypeptide(L)'
;MDQPKYKPLLREEQFNDLIKYLNILRQEIERCEKAGSYLAGIFMAAAVLEAIILSMADLFPEKTEKAVKSLLEKKKIRDKEITKYGLGELLLISFEAGWISYRETKESEEGELGDWLLNYVKELRNLIHPGKKICEYAKMRITKNHFLAVKDFVENTRDLFLERVEKFIYNELKTKK
;
A
#
# COMPACT_ATOMS: atom_id res chain seq x y z
N MET A 1 17.77 24.45 -19.57
CA MET A 1 16.54 23.99 -18.87
C MET A 1 16.67 22.51 -18.69
N ASP A 2 17.09 22.06 -17.51
CA ASP A 2 17.15 20.63 -17.20
C ASP A 2 15.71 20.13 -17.05
N GLN A 3 15.29 19.23 -17.92
CA GLN A 3 14.05 18.48 -17.70
C GLN A 3 14.22 17.71 -16.37
N PRO A 4 13.24 17.71 -15.46
CA PRO A 4 13.24 16.69 -14.41
C PRO A 4 13.22 15.35 -15.15
N LYS A 5 14.33 14.61 -15.09
CA LYS A 5 14.45 13.30 -15.73
C LYS A 5 13.61 12.34 -14.90
N TYR A 6 12.30 12.34 -15.14
CA TYR A 6 11.42 11.29 -14.69
C TYR A 6 12.01 9.97 -15.19
N LYS A 7 12.57 9.20 -14.27
CA LYS A 7 13.09 7.88 -14.53
C LYS A 7 12.19 6.91 -13.79
N PRO A 8 11.24 6.25 -14.48
CA PRO A 8 10.34 5.33 -13.83
C PRO A 8 11.13 4.17 -13.21
N LEU A 9 10.60 3.62 -12.12
CA LEU A 9 11.15 2.45 -11.44
C LEU A 9 10.68 1.16 -12.11
N LEU A 10 9.53 1.20 -12.80
CA LEU A 10 8.94 0.13 -13.56
C LEU A 10 9.10 0.38 -15.06
N ARG A 11 9.18 -0.69 -15.84
CA ARG A 11 8.98 -0.57 -17.29
C ARG A 11 7.50 -0.25 -17.57
N GLU A 12 7.24 0.45 -18.66
CA GLU A 12 5.86 0.81 -19.07
C GLU A 12 4.92 -0.40 -19.13
N GLU A 13 5.39 -1.52 -19.69
CA GLU A 13 4.64 -2.79 -19.72
C GLU A 13 4.30 -3.30 -18.31
N GLN A 14 5.25 -3.22 -17.37
CA GLN A 14 5.05 -3.66 -15.98
C GLN A 14 4.02 -2.77 -15.28
N PHE A 15 4.07 -1.45 -15.51
CA PHE A 15 3.10 -0.52 -14.97
C PHE A 15 1.70 -0.79 -15.54
N ASN A 16 1.58 -0.97 -16.86
CA ASN A 16 0.32 -1.29 -17.51
C ASN A 16 -0.28 -2.61 -16.99
N ASP A 17 0.54 -3.63 -16.78
CA ASP A 17 0.09 -4.90 -16.22
C ASP A 17 -0.30 -4.78 -14.75
N LEU A 18 0.39 -3.94 -13.96
CA LEU A 18 0.00 -3.61 -12.59
C LEU A 18 -1.40 -2.98 -12.53
N ILE A 19 -1.70 -2.03 -13.41
CA ILE A 19 -3.02 -1.38 -13.48
C ILE A 19 -4.12 -2.38 -13.89
N LYS A 20 -3.86 -3.24 -14.89
CA LYS A 20 -4.80 -4.31 -15.27
C LYS A 20 -5.07 -5.24 -14.10
N TYR A 21 -4.01 -5.66 -13.40
CA TYR A 21 -4.11 -6.57 -12.27
C TYR A 21 -4.88 -5.95 -11.10
N LEU A 22 -4.67 -4.65 -10.82
CA LEU A 22 -5.42 -3.90 -9.81
C LEU A 22 -6.93 -3.93 -10.11
N ASN A 23 -7.34 -3.72 -11.36
CA ASN A 23 -8.75 -3.77 -11.77
C ASN A 23 -9.36 -5.17 -11.59
N ILE A 24 -8.61 -6.22 -11.92
CA ILE A 24 -9.04 -7.61 -11.69
C ILE A 24 -9.24 -7.85 -10.20
N LEU A 25 -8.25 -7.51 -9.36
CA LEU A 25 -8.34 -7.72 -7.92
C LEU A 25 -9.54 -7.00 -7.29
N ARG A 26 -9.85 -5.77 -7.73
CA ARG A 26 -11.03 -5.04 -7.25
C ARG A 26 -12.33 -5.77 -7.54
N GLN A 27 -12.48 -6.35 -8.74
CA GLN A 27 -13.64 -7.16 -9.08
C GLN A 27 -13.70 -8.44 -8.23
N GLU A 28 -12.57 -9.07 -7.97
CA GLU A 28 -12.52 -10.28 -7.12
C GLU A 28 -12.83 -9.98 -5.65
N ILE A 29 -12.45 -8.81 -5.13
CA ILE A 29 -12.84 -8.34 -3.79
C ILE A 29 -14.36 -8.27 -3.65
N GLU A 30 -15.06 -7.72 -4.65
CA GLU A 30 -16.53 -7.66 -4.65
C GLU A 30 -17.18 -9.03 -4.73
N ARG A 31 -16.59 -9.96 -5.49
CA ARG A 31 -17.05 -11.36 -5.55
C ARG A 31 -16.85 -12.05 -4.20
N CYS A 32 -15.71 -11.84 -3.56
CA CYS A 32 -15.43 -12.36 -2.22
C CYS A 32 -16.43 -11.83 -1.19
N GLU A 33 -16.79 -10.55 -1.26
CA GLU A 33 -17.81 -9.95 -0.40
C GLU A 33 -19.17 -10.65 -0.58
N LYS A 34 -19.63 -10.80 -1.83
CA LYS A 34 -20.91 -11.45 -2.16
C LYS A 34 -20.95 -12.92 -1.73
N ALA A 35 -19.82 -13.62 -1.85
CA ALA A 35 -19.69 -15.03 -1.48
C ALA A 35 -19.42 -15.25 0.03
N GLY A 36 -19.31 -14.19 0.84
CA GLY A 36 -18.93 -14.31 2.25
C GLY A 36 -17.50 -14.82 2.48
N SER A 37 -16.64 -14.79 1.46
CA SER A 37 -15.26 -15.24 1.49
C SER A 37 -14.31 -14.14 1.99
N TYR A 38 -14.58 -13.65 3.20
CA TYR A 38 -13.95 -12.44 3.75
C TYR A 38 -12.43 -12.53 3.88
N LEU A 39 -11.88 -13.69 4.25
CA LEU A 39 -10.43 -13.85 4.37
C LEU A 39 -9.73 -13.72 3.01
N ALA A 40 -10.28 -14.33 1.96
CA ALA A 40 -9.76 -14.16 0.60
C ALA A 40 -9.88 -12.71 0.14
N GLY A 41 -11.02 -12.06 0.43
CA GLY A 41 -11.23 -10.65 0.16
C GLY A 41 -10.20 -9.73 0.85
N ILE A 42 -9.83 -10.01 2.10
CA ILE A 42 -8.77 -9.28 2.82
C ILE A 42 -7.41 -9.45 2.11
N PHE A 43 -7.08 -10.65 1.65
CA PHE A 43 -5.82 -10.88 0.94
C PHE A 43 -5.76 -10.12 -0.39
N MET A 44 -6.86 -10.12 -1.13
CA MET A 44 -6.97 -9.35 -2.37
C MET A 44 -6.91 -7.84 -2.11
N ALA A 45 -7.57 -7.35 -1.06
CA ALA A 45 -7.50 -5.94 -0.66
C ALA A 45 -6.07 -5.52 -0.27
N ALA A 46 -5.35 -6.36 0.48
CA ALA A 46 -3.95 -6.13 0.80
C ALA A 46 -3.05 -6.13 -0.44
N ALA A 47 -3.33 -6.99 -1.44
CA ALA A 47 -2.60 -6.97 -2.72
C ALA A 47 -2.92 -5.71 -3.55
N VAL A 48 -4.15 -5.21 -3.51
CA VAL A 48 -4.52 -3.91 -4.11
C VAL A 48 -3.74 -2.78 -3.44
N LEU A 49 -3.61 -2.80 -2.11
CA LEU A 49 -2.81 -1.82 -1.37
C LEU A 49 -1.33 -1.85 -1.78
N GLU A 50 -0.73 -3.03 -1.91
CA GLU A 50 0.64 -3.20 -2.44
C GLU A 50 0.76 -2.55 -3.83
N ALA A 51 -0.18 -2.84 -4.74
CA ALA A 51 -0.17 -2.31 -6.10
C ALA A 51 -0.33 -0.78 -6.14
N ILE A 52 -1.19 -0.22 -5.28
CA ILE A 52 -1.38 1.23 -5.14
C ILE A 52 -0.08 1.91 -4.67
N ILE A 53 0.57 1.37 -3.64
CA ILE A 53 1.84 1.93 -3.13
C ILE A 53 2.96 1.79 -4.17
N LEU A 54 3.02 0.66 -4.87
CA LEU A 54 3.99 0.43 -5.93
C LEU A 54 3.80 1.42 -7.10
N SER A 55 2.55 1.71 -7.45
CA SER A 55 2.22 2.72 -8.47
C SER A 55 2.67 4.12 -8.04
N MET A 56 2.46 4.50 -6.78
CA MET A 56 2.99 5.76 -6.24
C MET A 56 4.51 5.81 -6.27
N ALA A 57 5.16 4.69 -5.93
CA ALA A 57 6.60 4.60 -5.95
C ALA A 57 7.19 4.88 -7.33
N ASP A 58 6.52 4.37 -8.37
CA ASP A 58 6.88 4.60 -9.77
C ASP A 58 6.56 6.02 -10.26
N LEU A 59 5.48 6.63 -9.78
CA LEU A 59 5.10 8.02 -10.11
C LEU A 59 6.03 9.05 -9.47
N PHE A 60 6.62 8.75 -8.31
CA PHE A 60 7.48 9.66 -7.56
C PHE A 60 8.87 9.06 -7.28
N PRO A 61 9.65 8.69 -8.31
CA PRO A 61 10.87 7.89 -8.17
C PRO A 61 11.90 8.55 -7.25
N GLU A 62 12.10 9.87 -7.36
CA GLU A 62 13.06 10.59 -6.50
C GLU A 62 12.69 10.55 -5.02
N LYS A 63 11.39 10.62 -4.69
CA LYS A 63 10.93 10.51 -3.30
C LYS A 63 11.08 9.09 -2.79
N THR A 64 10.77 8.10 -3.65
CA THR A 64 10.95 6.69 -3.35
C THR A 64 12.41 6.36 -3.06
N GLU A 65 13.33 6.78 -3.93
CA GLU A 65 14.77 6.53 -3.75
C GLU A 65 15.31 7.14 -2.45
N LYS A 66 14.89 8.38 -2.13
CA LYS A 66 15.25 9.04 -0.86
C LYS A 66 14.73 8.27 0.35
N ALA A 67 13.47 7.83 0.30
CA ALA A 67 12.85 7.04 1.36
C ALA A 67 13.53 5.68 1.55
N VAL A 68 13.79 4.96 0.46
CA VAL A 68 14.51 3.67 0.48
C VAL A 68 15.90 3.84 1.07
N LYS A 69 16.66 4.87 0.64
CA LYS A 69 17.99 5.15 1.18
C LYS A 69 17.95 5.41 2.69
N SER A 70 17.04 6.25 3.16
CA SER A 70 16.86 6.53 4.59
C SER A 70 16.54 5.25 5.38
N LEU A 71 15.65 4.40 4.86
CA LEU A 71 15.27 3.15 5.52
C LEU A 71 16.39 2.09 5.52
N LEU A 72 17.24 2.06 4.49
CA LEU A 72 18.44 1.22 4.44
C LEU A 72 19.46 1.66 5.49
N GLU A 73 19.72 2.95 5.62
CA GLU A 73 20.61 3.52 6.64
C GLU A 73 20.11 3.20 8.06
N LYS A 74 18.78 3.27 8.28
CA LYS A 74 18.12 2.87 9.54
C LYS A 74 18.03 1.35 9.74
N LYS A 75 18.48 0.54 8.77
CA LYS A 75 18.38 -0.94 8.77
C LYS A 75 16.94 -1.46 8.95
N LYS A 76 15.94 -0.71 8.48
CA LYS A 76 14.52 -1.07 8.58
C LYS A 76 14.07 -1.95 7.41
N ILE A 77 14.75 -1.88 6.28
CA ILE A 77 14.51 -2.70 5.09
C ILE A 77 15.82 -3.28 4.53
N ARG A 78 15.71 -4.20 3.57
CA ARG A 78 16.86 -4.75 2.82
C ARG A 78 16.96 -4.11 1.45
N ASP A 79 18.17 -4.08 0.89
CA ASP A 79 18.41 -3.57 -0.47
C ASP A 79 17.88 -4.57 -1.51
N LYS A 80 16.96 -4.09 -2.35
CA LYS A 80 16.32 -4.85 -3.43
C LYS A 80 15.58 -3.93 -4.39
N GLU A 81 15.21 -4.48 -5.54
CA GLU A 81 14.36 -3.81 -6.52
C GLU A 81 12.97 -3.49 -5.95
N ILE A 82 12.35 -2.41 -6.42
CA ILE A 82 11.08 -1.91 -5.87
C ILE A 82 9.95 -2.97 -5.91
N THR A 83 9.93 -3.80 -6.96
CA THR A 83 8.96 -4.88 -7.18
C THR A 83 9.12 -6.07 -6.24
N LYS A 84 10.23 -6.14 -5.50
CA LYS A 84 10.52 -7.23 -4.54
C LYS A 84 10.18 -6.87 -3.10
N TYR A 85 9.79 -5.63 -2.82
CA TYR A 85 9.27 -5.23 -1.50
C TYR A 85 7.88 -5.80 -1.27
N GLY A 86 7.66 -6.43 -0.10
CA GLY A 86 6.32 -6.84 0.31
C GLY A 86 5.58 -5.68 0.99
N LEU A 87 4.28 -5.88 1.28
CA LEU A 87 3.41 -4.86 1.88
C LEU A 87 4.04 -4.13 3.07
N GLY A 88 4.64 -4.86 4.01
CA GLY A 88 5.23 -4.24 5.20
C GLY A 88 6.33 -3.23 4.86
N GLU A 89 7.19 -3.56 3.90
CA GLU A 89 8.27 -2.65 3.50
C GLU A 89 7.77 -1.53 2.60
N LEU A 90 6.80 -1.80 1.71
CA LEU A 90 6.15 -0.76 0.91
C LEU A 90 5.43 0.27 1.79
N LEU A 91 4.77 -0.17 2.87
CA LEU A 91 4.18 0.73 3.86
C LEU A 91 5.24 1.61 4.53
N LEU A 92 6.36 1.03 4.98
CA LEU A 92 7.47 1.80 5.55
C LEU A 92 8.01 2.84 4.56
N ILE A 93 8.18 2.46 3.29
CA ILE A 93 8.58 3.40 2.22
C ILE A 93 7.57 4.54 2.09
N SER A 94 6.27 4.22 2.12
CA SER A 94 5.21 5.23 2.02
C SER A 94 5.19 6.20 3.21
N PHE A 95 5.53 5.74 4.41
CA PHE A 95 5.61 6.58 5.61
C PHE A 95 6.84 7.48 5.54
N GLU A 96 8.01 6.91 5.21
CA GLU A 96 9.26 7.66 5.11
C GLU A 96 9.21 8.69 3.96
N ALA A 97 8.49 8.39 2.87
CA ALA A 97 8.25 9.33 1.78
C ALA A 97 7.22 10.43 2.12
N GLY A 98 6.62 10.38 3.32
CA GLY A 98 5.58 11.30 3.78
C GLY A 98 4.27 11.16 3.01
N TRP A 99 4.01 9.99 2.43
CA TRP A 99 2.80 9.76 1.65
C TRP A 99 1.60 9.43 2.52
N ILE A 100 1.80 8.55 3.49
CA ILE A 100 0.80 8.16 4.47
C ILE A 100 1.32 8.61 5.84
N SER A 101 0.44 9.20 6.62
CA SER A 101 0.76 9.66 7.96
C SER A 101 0.77 8.46 8.93
N TYR A 102 1.78 8.40 9.80
CA TYR A 102 2.09 7.25 10.66
C TYR A 102 2.70 7.74 11.98
N ARG A 103 2.17 7.28 13.12
CA ARG A 103 2.64 7.69 14.46
C ARG A 103 3.38 6.60 15.23
N GLU A 104 3.44 5.37 14.72
CA GLU A 104 4.02 4.23 15.42
C GLU A 104 3.29 3.92 16.74
N THR A 105 1.98 4.18 16.80
CA THR A 105 1.15 3.82 17.95
C THR A 105 0.46 2.48 17.75
N LYS A 106 0.31 1.74 18.85
CA LYS A 106 -0.49 0.50 18.90
C LYS A 106 -1.92 0.74 19.38
N GLU A 107 -2.21 1.95 19.84
CA GLU A 107 -3.51 2.31 20.41
C GLU A 107 -4.47 2.75 19.30
N SER A 108 -5.63 2.11 19.23
CA SER A 108 -6.60 2.30 18.15
C SER A 108 -7.21 3.69 18.11
N GLU A 109 -7.41 4.33 19.27
CA GLU A 109 -8.14 5.61 19.36
C GLU A 109 -7.29 6.80 18.91
N GLU A 110 -5.97 6.64 18.90
CA GLU A 110 -5.01 7.69 18.55
C GLU A 110 -4.24 7.40 17.25
N GLY A 111 -4.51 6.24 16.62
CA GLY A 111 -3.81 5.75 15.45
C GLY A 111 -4.18 6.52 14.17
N GLU A 112 -3.17 6.82 13.36
CA GLU A 112 -3.36 7.36 12.02
C GLU A 112 -3.60 6.24 11.00
N LEU A 113 -3.96 6.61 9.77
CA LEU A 113 -4.19 5.64 8.69
C LEU A 113 -3.02 4.66 8.54
N GLY A 114 -1.77 5.14 8.61
CA GLY A 114 -0.59 4.29 8.52
C GLY A 114 -0.49 3.24 9.63
N ASP A 115 -0.90 3.58 10.85
CA ASP A 115 -0.92 2.66 11.99
C ASP A 115 -1.92 1.52 11.75
N TRP A 116 -3.10 1.84 11.21
CA TRP A 116 -4.11 0.84 10.84
C TRP A 116 -3.66 -0.06 9.68
N LEU A 117 -3.03 0.49 8.65
CA LEU A 117 -2.50 -0.31 7.55
C LEU A 117 -1.41 -1.29 8.03
N LEU A 118 -0.51 -0.83 8.90
CA LEU A 118 0.62 -1.64 9.37
C LEU A 118 0.23 -2.66 10.43
N ASN A 119 -0.63 -2.28 11.38
CA ASN A 119 -0.96 -3.10 12.56
C ASN A 119 -2.25 -3.92 12.37
N TYR A 120 -3.13 -3.54 11.45
CA TYR A 120 -4.38 -4.24 11.22
C TYR A 120 -4.41 -4.93 9.85
N VAL A 121 -4.27 -4.20 8.75
CA VAL A 121 -4.35 -4.77 7.39
C VAL A 121 -3.24 -5.82 7.16
N LYS A 122 -1.99 -5.48 7.48
CA LYS A 122 -0.85 -6.40 7.36
C LYS A 122 -1.02 -7.66 8.21
N GLU A 123 -1.48 -7.49 9.46
CA GLU A 123 -1.62 -8.61 10.40
C GLU A 123 -2.76 -9.55 9.99
N LEU A 124 -3.90 -9.02 9.54
CA LEU A 124 -4.97 -9.83 8.99
C LEU A 124 -4.55 -10.58 7.71
N ARG A 125 -3.75 -9.94 6.84
CA ARG A 125 -3.15 -10.60 5.67
C ARG A 125 -2.20 -11.73 6.07
N ASN A 126 -1.45 -11.57 7.16
CA ASN A 126 -0.52 -12.59 7.67
C ASN A 126 -1.23 -13.84 8.22
N LEU A 127 -2.56 -13.82 8.42
CA LEU A 127 -3.34 -15.00 8.79
C LEU A 127 -3.34 -16.08 7.70
N ILE A 128 -2.91 -15.77 6.48
CA ILE A 128 -2.66 -16.77 5.44
C ILE A 128 -1.58 -17.78 5.86
N HIS A 129 -0.67 -17.39 6.77
CA HIS A 129 0.40 -18.24 7.26
C HIS A 129 -0.09 -19.08 8.45
N PRO A 130 -0.16 -20.43 8.33
CA PRO A 130 -0.71 -21.28 9.38
C PRO A 130 0.00 -21.14 10.73
N GLY A 131 1.33 -20.98 10.72
CA GLY A 131 2.11 -20.77 11.95
C GLY A 131 1.68 -19.50 12.70
N LYS A 132 1.52 -18.38 11.98
CA LYS A 132 0.99 -17.14 12.56
C LYS A 132 -0.42 -17.31 13.08
N LYS A 133 -1.27 -17.99 12.30
CA LYS A 133 -2.66 -18.27 12.69
C LYS A 133 -2.75 -19.05 14.01
N ILE A 134 -1.93 -20.08 14.19
CA ILE A 134 -1.94 -20.93 15.38
C ILE A 134 -1.31 -20.22 16.58
N CYS A 135 -0.18 -19.53 16.40
CA CYS A 135 0.54 -18.92 17.52
C CYS A 135 -0.13 -17.65 18.06
N GLU A 136 -0.65 -16.80 17.19
CA GLU A 136 -1.07 -15.43 17.57
C GLU A 136 -2.60 -15.25 17.49
N TYR A 137 -3.30 -16.07 16.71
CA TYR A 137 -4.69 -15.82 16.33
C TYR A 137 -5.60 -17.06 16.37
N ALA A 138 -5.27 -18.04 17.22
CA ALA A 138 -5.94 -19.35 17.25
C ALA A 138 -7.47 -19.26 17.41
N LYS A 139 -7.95 -18.27 18.17
CA LYS A 139 -9.38 -18.05 18.45
C LYS A 139 -10.03 -16.97 17.59
N MET A 140 -9.26 -16.22 16.80
CA MET A 140 -9.81 -15.12 16.01
C MET A 140 -10.59 -15.67 14.81
N ARG A 141 -11.85 -15.25 14.67
CA ARG A 141 -12.65 -15.53 13.47
C ARG A 141 -12.71 -14.28 12.61
N ILE A 142 -12.43 -14.44 11.32
CA ILE A 142 -12.59 -13.36 10.34
C ILE A 142 -14.08 -13.17 10.09
N THR A 143 -14.52 -11.93 10.23
CA THR A 143 -15.93 -11.53 10.07
C THR A 143 -16.05 -10.53 8.92
N LYS A 144 -17.29 -10.26 8.50
CA LYS A 144 -17.59 -9.22 7.52
C LYS A 144 -17.01 -7.86 7.94
N ASN A 145 -17.07 -7.52 9.24
CA ASN A 145 -16.59 -6.23 9.74
C ASN A 145 -15.08 -6.06 9.56
N HIS A 146 -14.29 -7.12 9.77
CA HIS A 146 -12.84 -7.07 9.49
C HIS A 146 -12.58 -6.80 8.01
N PHE A 147 -13.31 -7.48 7.13
CA PHE A 147 -13.19 -7.30 5.70
C PHE A 147 -13.59 -5.89 5.25
N LEU A 148 -14.73 -5.36 5.73
CA LEU A 148 -15.18 -4.01 5.42
C LEU A 148 -14.18 -2.96 5.91
N ALA A 149 -13.69 -3.09 7.15
CA ALA A 149 -12.67 -2.18 7.68
C ALA A 149 -11.39 -2.18 6.82
N VAL A 150 -10.89 -3.36 6.43
CA VAL A 150 -9.74 -3.46 5.53
C VAL A 150 -10.04 -2.80 4.18
N LYS A 151 -11.21 -3.06 3.59
CA LYS A 151 -11.64 -2.45 2.33
C LYS A 151 -11.64 -0.93 2.45
N ASP A 152 -12.23 -0.38 3.51
CA ASP A 152 -12.29 1.06 3.77
C ASP A 152 -10.90 1.68 3.92
N PHE A 153 -9.97 1.04 4.64
CA PHE A 153 -8.59 1.53 4.76
C PHE A 153 -7.85 1.56 3.42
N VAL A 154 -8.06 0.55 2.57
CA VAL A 154 -7.45 0.50 1.23
C VAL A 154 -8.05 1.57 0.32
N GLU A 155 -9.37 1.77 0.36
CA GLU A 155 -10.06 2.81 -0.41
C GLU A 155 -9.61 4.22 0.04
N ASN A 156 -9.55 4.48 1.36
CA ASN A 156 -9.04 5.74 1.91
C ASN A 156 -7.60 6.02 1.49
N THR A 157 -6.76 4.97 1.43
CA THR A 157 -5.37 5.10 0.96
C THR A 157 -5.32 5.45 -0.52
N ARG A 158 -6.17 4.82 -1.34
CA ARG A 158 -6.28 5.15 -2.77
C ARG A 158 -6.66 6.61 -2.95
N ASP A 159 -7.70 7.06 -2.26
CA ASP A 159 -8.23 8.42 -2.44
C ASP A 159 -7.22 9.47 -2.00
N LEU A 160 -6.51 9.23 -0.88
CA LEU A 160 -5.37 10.05 -0.44
C LEU A 160 -4.28 10.16 -1.51
N PHE A 161 -3.96 9.06 -2.19
CA PHE A 161 -2.93 9.04 -3.22
C PHE A 161 -3.38 9.72 -4.51
N LEU A 162 -4.64 9.52 -4.92
CA LEU A 162 -5.24 10.23 -6.06
C LEU A 162 -5.21 11.74 -5.83
N GLU A 163 -5.64 12.22 -4.66
CA GLU A 163 -5.61 13.64 -4.32
C GLU A 163 -4.18 14.21 -4.41
N ARG A 164 -3.16 13.45 -3.97
CA ARG A 164 -1.76 13.87 -4.09
C ARG A 164 -1.31 13.93 -5.56
N VAL A 165 -1.68 12.95 -6.37
CA VAL A 165 -1.33 12.92 -7.81
C VAL A 165 -2.01 14.08 -8.54
N GLU A 166 -3.28 14.36 -8.26
CA GLU A 166 -4.02 15.49 -8.82
C GLU A 166 -3.35 16.82 -8.48
N LYS A 167 -3.00 17.03 -7.20
CA LYS A 167 -2.27 18.23 -6.74
C LYS A 167 -0.93 18.37 -7.45
N PHE A 168 -0.20 17.27 -7.64
CA PHE A 168 1.07 17.29 -8.36
C PHE A 168 0.89 17.70 -9.83
N ILE A 169 -0.04 17.07 -10.55
CA ILE A 169 -0.35 17.38 -11.95
C ILE A 169 -0.77 18.85 -12.09
N TYR A 170 -1.64 19.33 -11.19
CA TYR A 170 -2.11 20.71 -11.21
C TYR A 170 -0.96 21.72 -11.05
N ASN A 171 -0.03 21.46 -10.14
CA ASN A 171 1.13 22.33 -9.91
C ASN A 171 2.07 22.34 -11.14
N GLU A 172 2.33 21.18 -11.73
CA GLU A 172 3.14 21.05 -12.96
C GLU A 172 2.52 21.78 -14.16
N LEU A 173 1.18 21.79 -14.27
CA LEU A 173 0.48 22.52 -15.32
C LEU A 173 0.50 24.04 -15.10
N LYS A 174 0.54 24.49 -13.83
CA LYS A 174 0.63 25.92 -13.49
C LYS A 174 2.03 26.50 -13.73
N THR A 175 3.08 25.76 -13.42
CA THR A 175 4.48 26.21 -13.55
C THR A 175 4.95 26.27 -15.00
N LYS A 176 4.25 25.59 -15.92
CA LYS A 176 4.50 25.62 -17.37
C LYS A 176 3.77 26.73 -18.13
N LYS A 177 3.01 27.58 -17.45
CA LYS A 177 2.41 28.81 -18.00
C LYS A 177 3.25 30.02 -17.63
#